data_AF-A0A067DV68-F1
#
_entry.id   AF-A0A067DV68-F1
#
_cell.length_a   1.000
_cell.length_b   1.000
_cell.length_c   1.000
_cell.angle_alpha   90.00
_cell.angle_beta   90.00
_cell.angle_gamma   90.00
#
_symmetry.space_group_name_H-M   'P 1'
#
loop_
_entity.id
_entity.type
_entity.pdbx_description
1 polymer ?
#
loop_
_entity_poly.entity_id
_entity_poly.type
_entity_poly.pdbx_seq_one_letter_code
_entity_poly.pdbx_strand_id
1 'polypeptide(L)'
;MSLNMKTFTQALAKTAAVIGKTVETTVQEVTGPKALQDYELLDQIGSAGPGLAWKLYSARARDVTRQQAQYPMVCVWVLDKRALSEARARAGLTKSAEDAFLDLVRADAGKLVRLRHPGIVHVVQAMDENKNAMAMVTEPLFASVANVLGNFENVSKVPRELKGLEMSLLEMKHGLLQIAESLEFLHSNARLIHRAISP
;
A
#
# COMPACT_ATOMS: atom_id res chain seq x y z
N MET A 1 51.07 -23.37 7.13
CA MET A 1 50.05 -22.59 6.39
C MET A 1 49.06 -22.01 7.40
N SER A 2 49.06 -20.69 7.57
CA SER A 2 48.16 -20.00 8.49
C SER A 2 46.78 -19.88 7.84
N LEU A 3 45.76 -20.48 8.46
CA LEU A 3 44.36 -20.27 8.07
C LEU A 3 44.02 -18.79 8.32
N ASN A 4 43.73 -18.06 7.26
CA ASN A 4 43.40 -16.64 7.32
C ASN A 4 42.00 -16.44 7.94
N MET A 5 41.95 -16.37 9.28
CA MET A 5 40.72 -16.34 10.08
C MET A 5 39.74 -15.22 9.69
N LYS A 6 40.23 -14.10 9.14
CA LYS A 6 39.38 -12.99 8.66
C LYS A 6 38.45 -13.42 7.51
N THR A 7 38.94 -14.28 6.62
CA THR A 7 38.17 -14.79 5.47
C THR A 7 37.08 -15.77 5.93
N PHE A 8 37.37 -16.57 6.96
CA PHE A 8 36.45 -17.54 7.53
C PHE A 8 35.29 -16.87 8.28
N THR A 9 35.57 -15.85 9.09
CA THR A 9 34.53 -15.07 9.78
C THR A 9 33.61 -14.34 8.80
N GLN A 10 34.17 -13.79 7.72
CA GLN A 10 33.38 -13.12 6.68
C GLN A 10 32.49 -14.10 5.89
N ALA A 11 32.97 -15.33 5.64
CA ALA A 11 32.18 -16.39 5.03
C ALA A 11 31.01 -16.81 5.93
N LEU A 12 31.24 -17.00 7.22
CA LEU A 12 30.19 -17.32 8.20
C LEU A 12 29.13 -16.23 8.29
N ALA A 13 29.54 -14.95 8.34
CA ALA A 13 28.61 -13.83 8.37
C ALA A 13 27.74 -13.75 7.10
N LYS A 14 28.33 -14.00 5.93
CA LYS A 14 27.59 -14.07 4.67
C LYS A 14 26.60 -15.24 4.65
N THR A 15 27.02 -16.42 5.09
CA THR A 15 26.15 -17.60 5.16
C THR A 15 25.01 -17.38 6.15
N ALA A 16 25.27 -16.79 7.33
CA ALA A 16 24.24 -16.43 8.29
C ALA A 16 23.25 -15.40 7.73
N ALA A 17 23.72 -14.40 6.99
CA ALA A 17 22.85 -13.42 6.32
C ALA A 17 22.00 -14.06 5.22
N VAL A 18 22.56 -15.00 4.44
CA VAL A 18 21.81 -15.76 3.42
C VAL A 18 20.76 -16.68 4.05
N ILE A 19 21.11 -17.36 5.15
CA ILE A 19 20.17 -18.20 5.89
C ILE A 19 19.06 -17.33 6.49
N GLY A 20 19.41 -16.21 7.15
CA GLY A 20 18.43 -15.27 7.71
C GLY A 20 17.47 -14.76 6.64
N LYS A 21 17.99 -14.33 5.48
CA LYS A 21 17.16 -13.91 4.35
C LYS A 21 16.26 -15.04 3.83
N THR A 22 16.78 -16.26 3.71
CA THR A 22 15.99 -17.42 3.27
C THR A 22 14.88 -17.76 4.27
N VAL A 23 15.16 -17.71 5.57
CA VAL A 23 14.17 -17.96 6.63
C VAL A 23 13.08 -16.88 6.64
N GLU A 24 13.45 -15.60 6.55
CA GLU A 24 12.48 -14.50 6.44
C GLU A 24 11.58 -14.67 5.20
N THR A 25 12.17 -15.05 4.06
CA THR A 25 11.43 -15.27 2.81
C THR A 25 10.42 -16.43 2.95
N THR A 26 10.84 -17.56 3.52
CA THR A 26 9.95 -18.72 3.72
C THR A 26 8.82 -18.42 4.70
N VAL A 27 9.08 -17.64 5.76
CA VAL A 27 8.05 -17.22 6.72
C VAL A 27 7.02 -16.33 6.02
N GLN A 28 7.45 -15.31 5.26
CA GLN A 28 6.54 -14.43 4.50
C GLN A 28 5.68 -15.16 3.47
N GLU A 29 6.19 -16.24 2.84
CA GLU A 29 5.40 -17.06 1.93
C GLU A 29 4.20 -17.74 2.61
N VAL A 30 4.32 -18.03 3.90
CA VAL A 30 3.29 -18.70 4.71
C VAL A 30 2.41 -17.70 5.47
N THR A 31 2.99 -16.60 5.97
CA THR A 31 2.30 -15.66 6.87
C THR A 31 1.72 -14.42 6.18
N GLY A 32 2.04 -14.16 4.92
CA GLY A 32 1.55 -12.99 4.19
C GLY A 32 2.58 -11.84 4.12
N PRO A 33 2.27 -10.75 3.40
CA PRO A 33 3.07 -9.53 3.45
C PRO A 33 3.24 -8.99 4.88
N LYS A 34 4.38 -8.35 5.18
CA LYS A 34 4.70 -7.83 6.53
C LYS A 34 3.60 -6.98 7.15
N ALA A 35 2.96 -6.13 6.36
CA ALA A 35 1.84 -5.30 6.84
C ALA A 35 0.69 -6.12 7.46
N LEU A 36 0.41 -7.31 6.93
CA LEU A 36 -0.64 -8.20 7.47
C LEU A 36 -0.20 -8.95 8.74
N GLN A 37 1.12 -9.02 8.97
CA GLN A 37 1.70 -9.64 10.17
C GLN A 37 1.81 -8.61 11.29
N ASP A 38 2.22 -7.38 10.96
CA ASP A 38 2.53 -6.31 11.92
C ASP A 38 1.29 -5.58 12.44
N TYR A 39 0.19 -5.63 11.70
CA TYR A 39 -1.04 -4.90 12.00
C TYR A 39 -2.25 -5.83 12.09
N GLU A 40 -3.17 -5.49 12.97
CA GLU A 40 -4.48 -6.09 13.07
C GLU A 40 -5.48 -5.28 12.24
N LEU A 41 -6.02 -5.90 11.20
CA LEU A 41 -7.05 -5.29 10.36
C LEU A 41 -8.37 -5.23 11.12
N LEU A 42 -9.02 -4.07 11.07
CA LEU A 42 -10.36 -3.82 11.59
C LEU A 42 -11.34 -3.78 10.41
N ASP A 43 -12.12 -2.71 10.30
CA ASP A 43 -13.09 -2.53 9.22
C ASP A 43 -12.44 -2.14 7.90
N GLN A 44 -12.99 -2.65 6.79
CA GLN A 44 -12.70 -2.13 5.46
C GLN A 44 -13.35 -0.75 5.35
N ILE A 45 -12.52 0.29 5.22
CA ILE A 45 -12.96 1.68 5.11
C ILE A 45 -13.19 2.11 3.65
N GLY A 46 -12.70 1.32 2.69
CA GLY A 46 -12.88 1.63 1.29
C GLY A 46 -12.07 0.77 0.33
N SER A 47 -11.93 1.27 -0.88
CA SER A 47 -11.07 0.78 -1.95
C SER A 47 -10.46 1.96 -2.73
N ALA A 48 -9.30 1.75 -3.35
CA ALA A 48 -8.56 2.82 -4.00
C ALA A 48 -7.62 2.33 -5.12
N GLY A 49 -6.97 3.29 -5.77
CA GLY A 49 -6.05 3.07 -6.88
C GLY A 49 -6.76 2.65 -8.17
N PRO A 50 -6.01 2.35 -9.23
CA PRO A 50 -6.59 2.06 -10.53
C PRO A 50 -7.51 0.84 -10.47
N GLY A 51 -8.73 0.99 -10.98
CA GLY A 51 -9.76 -0.05 -10.94
C GLY A 51 -10.22 -0.43 -9.52
N LEU A 52 -9.98 0.42 -8.52
CA LEU A 52 -10.28 0.16 -7.11
C LEU A 52 -9.64 -1.16 -6.60
N ALA A 53 -8.49 -1.54 -7.17
CA ALA A 53 -7.85 -2.83 -6.91
C ALA A 53 -7.35 -2.97 -5.46
N TRP A 54 -7.04 -1.86 -4.80
CA TRP A 54 -6.66 -1.86 -3.39
C TRP A 54 -7.89 -1.85 -2.51
N LYS A 55 -7.92 -2.72 -1.50
CA LYS A 55 -8.82 -2.63 -0.37
C LYS A 55 -8.14 -1.83 0.75
N LEU A 56 -8.86 -0.89 1.34
CA LEU A 56 -8.39 -0.05 2.43
C LEU A 56 -8.98 -0.54 3.74
N TYR A 57 -8.15 -0.86 4.70
CA TYR A 57 -8.56 -1.28 6.04
C TYR A 57 -8.06 -0.30 7.08
N SER A 58 -8.95 0.10 7.99
CA SER A 58 -8.52 0.64 9.28
C SER A 58 -7.77 -0.46 10.03
N ALA A 59 -6.67 -0.13 10.67
CA ALA A 59 -5.88 -1.11 11.41
C ALA A 59 -5.14 -0.49 12.59
N ARG A 60 -4.74 -1.36 13.51
CA ARG A 60 -3.90 -1.02 14.65
C ARG A 60 -2.63 -1.87 14.66
N ALA A 61 -1.50 -1.29 15.03
CA ALA A 61 -0.28 -2.06 15.19
C ALA A 61 -0.46 -3.13 16.28
N ARG A 62 0.07 -4.34 16.07
CA ARG A 62 0.03 -5.40 17.08
C ARG A 62 1.05 -5.19 18.20
N ASP A 63 2.17 -4.56 17.86
CA ASP A 63 3.23 -4.19 18.79
C ASP A 63 2.92 -2.85 19.48
N VAL A 64 3.03 -2.85 20.81
CA VAL A 64 2.83 -1.67 21.68
C VAL A 64 3.77 -0.52 21.32
N THR A 65 5.00 -0.80 20.87
CA THR A 65 5.96 0.23 20.47
C THR A 65 5.45 1.02 19.26
N ARG A 66 4.87 0.33 18.27
CA ARG A 66 4.26 0.95 17.09
C ARG A 66 2.90 1.58 17.39
N GLN A 67 2.18 1.11 18.41
CA GLN A 67 0.94 1.75 18.87
C GLN A 67 1.19 3.15 19.47
N GLN A 68 2.38 3.36 20.03
CA GLN A 68 2.82 4.66 20.55
C GLN A 68 3.53 5.53 19.50
N ALA A 69 3.62 5.06 18.26
CA ALA A 69 4.20 5.83 17.16
C ALA A 69 3.31 7.02 16.76
N GLN A 70 3.77 7.79 15.78
CA GLN A 70 3.10 8.98 15.25
C GLN A 70 1.61 8.77 14.94
N TYR A 71 1.22 7.56 14.52
CA TYR A 71 -0.15 7.22 14.20
C TYR A 71 -0.64 6.01 15.05
N PRO A 72 -1.56 6.21 16.01
CA PRO A 72 -2.10 5.11 16.84
C PRO A 72 -3.07 4.20 16.06
N MET A 73 -3.63 4.73 14.98
CA MET A 73 -4.39 4.04 13.95
C MET A 73 -3.67 4.19 12.63
N VAL A 74 -3.83 3.26 11.70
CA VAL A 74 -3.23 3.35 10.36
C VAL A 74 -4.22 2.85 9.30
N CYS A 75 -3.89 3.07 8.03
CA CYS A 75 -4.58 2.42 6.93
C CYS A 75 -3.68 1.36 6.30
N VAL A 76 -4.15 0.11 6.27
CA VAL A 76 -3.49 -0.97 5.54
C VAL A 76 -4.15 -1.13 4.18
N TRP A 77 -3.34 -0.99 3.14
CA TRP A 77 -3.73 -1.21 1.76
C TRP A 77 -3.45 -2.66 1.40
N VAL A 78 -4.44 -3.38 0.86
CA VAL A 78 -4.31 -4.79 0.48
C VAL A 78 -4.79 -5.00 -0.96
N LEU A 79 -3.92 -5.53 -1.81
CA LEU A 79 -4.25 -5.97 -3.16
C LEU A 79 -4.18 -7.49 -3.20
N ASP A 80 -5.32 -8.13 -3.46
CA ASP A 80 -5.45 -9.58 -3.61
C ASP A 80 -5.16 -9.97 -5.07
N LYS A 81 -4.02 -10.63 -5.29
CA LYS A 81 -3.57 -11.02 -6.64
C LYS A 81 -4.45 -12.12 -7.24
N ARG A 82 -5.04 -12.97 -6.40
CA ARG A 82 -5.95 -14.02 -6.89
C ARG A 82 -7.25 -13.38 -7.37
N ALA A 83 -7.84 -12.49 -6.59
CA ALA A 83 -9.04 -11.76 -7.00
C ALA A 83 -8.78 -10.93 -8.27
N LEU A 84 -7.60 -10.31 -8.38
CA LEU A 84 -7.16 -9.60 -9.59
C LEU A 84 -7.08 -10.54 -10.80
N SER A 85 -6.46 -11.72 -10.67
CA SER A 85 -6.33 -12.66 -11.79
C SER A 85 -7.66 -13.25 -12.23
N GLU A 86 -8.58 -13.52 -11.29
CA GLU A 86 -9.95 -13.92 -11.58
C GLU A 86 -10.72 -12.81 -12.33
N ALA A 87 -10.57 -11.54 -11.90
CA ALA A 87 -11.17 -10.40 -12.58
C ALA A 87 -10.60 -10.19 -13.99
N ARG A 88 -9.27 -10.30 -14.14
CA ARG A 88 -8.59 -10.29 -15.44
C ARG A 88 -9.16 -11.35 -16.37
N ALA A 89 -9.30 -12.59 -15.89
CA ALA A 89 -9.82 -13.70 -16.69
C ALA A 89 -11.26 -13.43 -17.15
N ARG A 90 -12.13 -12.92 -16.26
CA ARG A 90 -13.51 -12.54 -16.62
C ARG A 90 -13.57 -11.40 -17.64
N ALA A 91 -12.64 -10.45 -17.57
CA ALA A 91 -12.55 -9.32 -18.49
C ALA A 91 -11.88 -9.69 -19.84
N GLY A 92 -11.44 -10.94 -20.04
CA GLY A 92 -10.76 -11.36 -21.26
C GLY A 92 -9.37 -10.72 -21.45
N LEU A 93 -8.75 -10.23 -20.36
CA LEU A 93 -7.44 -9.57 -20.41
C LEU A 93 -6.30 -10.59 -20.38
N THR A 94 -5.18 -10.26 -21.04
CA THR A 94 -4.00 -11.12 -21.12
C THR A 94 -3.23 -11.14 -19.80
N LYS A 95 -2.51 -12.23 -19.53
CA LYS A 95 -1.63 -12.33 -18.35
C LYS A 95 -0.56 -11.23 -18.35
N SER A 96 -0.03 -10.88 -19.53
CA SER A 96 0.94 -9.77 -19.68
C SER A 96 0.38 -8.42 -19.24
N ALA A 97 -0.93 -8.17 -19.36
CA ALA A 97 -1.55 -6.95 -18.87
C ALA A 97 -1.61 -6.91 -17.34
N GLU A 98 -1.87 -8.04 -16.69
CA GLU A 98 -1.82 -8.18 -15.22
C GLU A 98 -0.38 -8.00 -14.70
N ASP A 99 0.60 -8.64 -15.35
CA ASP A 99 2.00 -8.50 -14.97
C ASP A 99 2.46 -7.03 -15.07
N ALA A 100 2.12 -6.35 -16.17
CA ALA A 100 2.42 -4.93 -16.37
C ALA A 100 1.72 -4.03 -15.33
N PHE A 101 0.48 -4.35 -14.95
CA PHE A 101 -0.22 -3.65 -13.88
C PHE A 101 0.46 -3.82 -12.53
N LEU A 102 0.87 -5.04 -12.17
CA LEU A 102 1.58 -5.31 -10.92
C LEU A 102 2.96 -4.62 -10.88
N ASP A 103 3.66 -4.56 -12.02
CA ASP A 103 4.93 -3.82 -12.13
C ASP A 103 4.75 -2.31 -11.94
N LEU A 104 3.68 -1.73 -12.50
CA LEU A 104 3.32 -0.34 -12.27
C LEU A 104 3.05 -0.08 -10.78
N VAL A 105 2.26 -0.96 -10.15
CA VAL A 105 1.94 -0.88 -8.72
C VAL A 105 3.21 -0.88 -7.87
N ARG A 106 4.18 -1.76 -8.16
CA ARG A 106 5.47 -1.80 -7.46
C ARG A 106 6.25 -0.51 -7.62
N ALA A 107 6.34 -0.02 -8.86
CA ALA A 107 7.07 1.20 -9.16
C ALA A 107 6.46 2.42 -8.45
N ASP A 108 5.14 2.51 -8.37
CA ASP A 108 4.44 3.62 -7.74
C ASP A 108 4.54 3.58 -6.22
N ALA A 109 4.38 2.40 -5.61
CA ALA A 109 4.63 2.22 -4.17
C ALA A 109 6.07 2.61 -3.79
N GLY A 110 7.06 2.23 -4.61
CA GLY A 110 8.46 2.60 -4.40
C GLY A 110 8.72 4.11 -4.47
N LYS A 111 8.05 4.84 -5.37
CA LYS A 111 8.15 6.30 -5.45
C LYS A 111 7.49 6.97 -4.24
N LEU A 112 6.31 6.49 -3.85
CA LEU A 112 5.48 7.09 -2.79
C LEU A 112 6.22 7.14 -1.45
N VAL A 113 7.01 6.11 -1.11
CA VAL A 113 7.83 6.05 0.11
C VAL A 113 8.82 7.23 0.22
N ARG A 114 9.19 7.87 -0.88
CA ARG A 114 10.18 8.96 -0.94
C ARG A 114 9.57 10.35 -0.98
N LEU A 115 8.24 10.48 -1.11
CA LEU A 115 7.56 11.76 -1.18
C LEU A 115 7.20 12.24 0.23
N ARG A 116 7.42 13.52 0.51
CA ARG A 116 7.10 14.17 1.79
C ARG A 116 6.45 15.52 1.52
N HIS A 117 5.12 15.54 1.59
CA HIS A 117 4.31 16.73 1.38
C HIS A 117 2.95 16.52 2.06
N PRO A 118 2.34 17.54 2.70
CA PRO A 118 1.05 17.37 3.39
C PRO A 118 -0.10 16.87 2.51
N GLY A 119 -0.06 17.16 1.21
CA GLY A 119 -1.04 16.68 0.23
C GLY A 119 -0.70 15.35 -0.45
N ILE A 120 0.37 14.66 -0.02
CA ILE A 120 0.73 13.33 -0.50
C ILE A 120 0.70 12.36 0.67
N VAL A 121 -0.06 11.29 0.53
CA VAL A 121 -0.25 10.30 1.60
C VAL A 121 1.08 9.77 2.13
N HIS A 122 1.25 9.82 3.46
CA HIS A 122 2.48 9.38 4.10
C HIS A 122 2.51 7.85 4.28
N VAL A 123 3.57 7.21 3.77
CA VAL A 123 3.80 5.77 3.92
C VAL A 123 4.47 5.48 5.26
N VAL A 124 3.77 4.75 6.13
CA VAL A 124 4.24 4.29 7.45
C VAL A 124 5.07 3.02 7.32
N GLN A 125 4.64 2.08 6.47
CA GLN A 125 5.40 0.87 6.15
C GLN A 125 5.36 0.64 4.64
N ALA A 126 6.55 0.51 4.04
CA ALA A 126 6.71 0.29 2.62
C ALA A 126 6.01 -1.00 2.17
N MET A 127 5.65 -1.05 0.89
CA MET A 127 4.95 -2.17 0.30
C MET A 127 5.80 -3.44 0.32
N ASP A 128 5.18 -4.53 0.75
CA ASP A 128 5.70 -5.88 0.70
C ASP A 128 4.71 -6.79 -0.04
N GLU A 129 5.18 -7.88 -0.63
CA GLU A 129 4.32 -8.77 -1.40
C GLU A 129 4.72 -10.24 -1.25
N ASN A 130 3.76 -11.12 -1.50
CA ASN A 130 4.01 -12.54 -1.69
C ASN A 130 3.23 -13.04 -2.92
N LYS A 131 3.16 -14.36 -3.12
CA LYS A 131 2.43 -14.96 -4.25
C LYS A 131 0.93 -14.61 -4.30
N ASN A 132 0.33 -14.28 -3.17
CA ASN A 132 -1.13 -14.10 -3.04
C ASN A 132 -1.55 -12.64 -2.94
N ALA A 133 -0.73 -11.76 -2.36
CA ALA A 133 -1.12 -10.38 -2.08
C ALA A 133 0.05 -9.40 -2.11
N MET A 134 -0.27 -8.12 -2.26
CA MET A 134 0.60 -6.97 -1.97
C MET A 134 -0.03 -6.18 -0.82
N ALA A 135 0.78 -5.65 0.09
CA ALA A 135 0.28 -4.77 1.13
C ALA A 135 1.28 -3.69 1.54
N MET A 136 0.75 -2.52 1.90
CA MET A 136 1.51 -1.39 2.46
C MET A 136 0.70 -0.69 3.54
N VAL A 137 1.35 0.15 4.33
CA VAL A 137 0.69 0.88 5.43
C VAL A 137 0.93 2.37 5.27
N THR A 138 -0.14 3.14 5.37
CA THR A 138 -0.11 4.59 5.34
C THR A 138 -0.62 5.17 6.65
N GLU A 139 -0.55 6.50 6.76
CA GLU A 139 -1.34 7.23 7.75
C GLU A 139 -2.84 6.87 7.68
N PRO A 140 -3.62 7.11 8.76
CA PRO A 140 -5.05 6.85 8.74
C PRO A 140 -5.72 7.58 7.58
N LEU A 141 -6.61 6.86 6.90
CA LEU A 141 -7.45 7.41 5.84
C LEU A 141 -8.91 7.27 6.26
N PHE A 142 -9.75 8.17 5.75
CA PHE A 142 -11.20 8.05 5.90
C PHE A 142 -11.78 7.14 4.83
N ALA A 143 -11.61 7.51 3.55
CA ALA A 143 -12.03 6.76 2.36
C ALA A 143 -11.34 7.35 1.11
N SER A 144 -11.46 6.68 -0.04
CA SER A 144 -11.18 7.31 -1.33
C SER A 144 -12.33 8.23 -1.75
N VAL A 145 -12.06 9.19 -2.62
CA VAL A 145 -13.12 10.05 -3.17
C VAL A 145 -14.09 9.22 -4.02
N ALA A 146 -13.62 8.18 -4.71
CA ALA A 146 -14.47 7.22 -5.41
C ALA A 146 -15.51 6.58 -4.50
N ASN A 147 -15.13 6.16 -3.29
CA ASN A 147 -16.08 5.60 -2.33
C ASN A 147 -17.01 6.66 -1.75
N VAL A 148 -16.53 7.88 -1.48
CA VAL A 148 -17.38 9.01 -1.07
C VAL A 148 -18.42 9.34 -2.14
N LEU A 149 -18.07 9.20 -3.42
CA LEU A 149 -18.97 9.37 -4.56
C LEU A 149 -19.87 8.14 -4.83
N GLY A 150 -19.86 7.13 -3.96
CA GLY A 150 -20.76 5.99 -4.04
C GLY A 150 -20.28 4.80 -4.86
N ASN A 151 -19.02 4.79 -5.34
CA ASN A 151 -18.46 3.61 -5.99
C ASN A 151 -17.89 2.63 -4.94
N PHE A 152 -18.56 1.49 -4.77
CA PHE A 152 -18.23 0.48 -3.77
C PHE A 152 -17.89 -0.89 -4.37
N GLU A 153 -17.51 -0.98 -5.65
CA GLU A 153 -17.30 -2.26 -6.37
C GLU A 153 -16.37 -3.27 -5.66
N ASN A 154 -15.35 -2.77 -4.94
CA ASN A 154 -14.42 -3.61 -4.16
C ASN A 154 -14.57 -3.42 -2.64
N VAL A 155 -15.76 -3.06 -2.17
CA VAL A 155 -16.09 -2.87 -0.75
C VAL A 155 -17.23 -3.81 -0.37
N SER A 156 -16.92 -4.90 0.34
CA SER A 156 -17.94 -5.93 0.66
C SER A 156 -19.04 -5.44 1.58
N LYS A 157 -18.71 -4.54 2.51
CA LYS A 157 -19.65 -3.97 3.48
C LYS A 157 -19.39 -2.46 3.55
N VAL A 158 -20.28 -1.69 2.93
CA VAL A 158 -20.18 -0.23 2.92
C VAL A 158 -20.18 0.32 4.35
N PRO A 159 -19.14 1.07 4.77
CA PRO A 159 -19.08 1.76 6.06
C PRO A 159 -20.31 2.63 6.29
N ARG A 160 -20.76 2.73 7.55
CA ARG A 160 -21.98 3.49 7.87
C ARG A 160 -21.81 4.98 7.58
N GLU A 161 -20.60 5.47 7.76
CA GLU A 161 -20.16 6.84 7.58
C GLU A 161 -20.20 7.28 6.10
N LEU A 162 -20.12 6.33 5.16
CA LEU A 162 -20.19 6.61 3.72
C LEU A 162 -21.61 6.47 3.15
N LYS A 163 -22.57 5.93 3.91
CA LYS A 163 -23.93 5.74 3.41
C LYS A 163 -24.67 7.08 3.40
N GLY A 164 -25.02 7.55 2.19
CA GLY A 164 -25.74 8.82 2.02
C GLY A 164 -24.88 10.04 2.35
N LEU A 165 -23.56 9.88 2.38
CA LEU A 165 -22.63 11.00 2.52
C LEU A 165 -22.66 11.82 1.23
N GLU A 166 -22.87 13.12 1.35
CA GLU A 166 -22.80 14.08 0.25
C GLU A 166 -21.73 15.12 0.56
N MET A 167 -20.81 15.35 -0.38
CA MET A 167 -19.81 16.41 -0.25
C MET A 167 -20.45 17.77 -0.47
N SER A 168 -20.28 18.66 0.50
CA SER A 168 -20.64 20.06 0.38
C SER A 168 -19.78 20.78 -0.66
N LEU A 169 -20.27 21.93 -1.15
CA LEU A 169 -19.50 22.78 -2.06
C LEU A 169 -18.17 23.26 -1.45
N LEU A 170 -18.11 23.43 -0.13
CA LEU A 170 -16.89 23.83 0.57
C LEU A 170 -15.85 22.72 0.54
N GLU A 171 -16.24 21.48 0.84
CA GLU A 171 -15.36 20.30 0.80
C GLU A 171 -14.82 20.06 -0.61
N MET A 172 -15.68 20.19 -1.63
CA MET A 172 -15.25 20.07 -3.03
C MET A 172 -14.21 21.14 -3.40
N LYS A 173 -14.46 22.41 -3.05
CA LYS A 173 -13.51 23.50 -3.34
C LYS A 173 -12.18 23.31 -2.62
N HIS A 174 -12.23 22.93 -1.35
CA HIS A 174 -11.02 22.72 -0.57
C HIS A 174 -10.23 21.50 -1.06
N GLY A 175 -10.91 20.39 -1.38
CA GLY A 175 -10.28 19.20 -1.95
C GLY A 175 -9.60 19.48 -3.29
N LEU A 176 -10.25 20.24 -4.19
CA LEU A 176 -9.65 20.64 -5.46
C LEU A 176 -8.42 21.54 -5.28
N LEU A 177 -8.44 22.46 -4.30
CA LEU A 177 -7.28 23.27 -3.95
C LEU A 177 -6.12 22.40 -3.46
N GLN A 178 -6.38 21.48 -2.53
CA GLN A 178 -5.36 20.55 -2.03
C GLN A 178 -4.76 19.70 -3.15
N ILE A 179 -5.57 19.23 -4.10
CA ILE A 179 -5.08 18.52 -5.29
C ILE A 179 -4.17 19.43 -6.13
N ALA A 180 -4.57 20.68 -6.38
CA ALA A 180 -3.75 21.62 -7.16
C ALA A 180 -2.38 21.87 -6.51
N GLU A 181 -2.33 22.13 -5.20
CA GLU A 181 -1.09 22.32 -4.44
C GLU A 181 -0.22 21.06 -4.44
N SER A 182 -0.85 19.87 -4.34
CA SER A 182 -0.14 18.60 -4.38
C SER A 182 0.47 18.31 -5.75
N LEU A 183 -0.23 18.69 -6.83
CA LEU A 183 0.30 18.59 -8.19
C LEU A 183 1.42 19.59 -8.45
N GLU A 184 1.32 20.81 -7.92
CA GLU A 184 2.40 21.77 -7.96
C GLU A 184 3.67 21.19 -7.33
N PHE A 185 3.56 20.61 -6.12
CA PHE A 185 4.67 19.91 -5.48
C PHE A 185 5.24 18.78 -6.35
N LEU A 186 4.37 17.92 -6.90
CA LEU A 186 4.80 16.80 -7.75
C LEU A 186 5.59 17.29 -8.97
N HIS A 187 5.10 18.33 -9.64
CA HIS A 187 5.69 18.84 -10.87
C HIS A 187 6.96 19.67 -10.62
N SER A 188 6.91 20.59 -9.67
CA SER A 188 7.96 21.59 -9.43
C SER A 188 9.09 21.03 -8.57
N ASN A 189 8.77 20.27 -7.53
CA ASN A 189 9.74 19.79 -6.55
C ASN A 189 10.13 18.33 -6.81
N ALA A 190 9.15 17.44 -6.99
CA ALA A 190 9.43 16.02 -7.15
C ALA A 190 9.82 15.63 -8.60
N ARG A 191 9.57 16.52 -9.59
CA ARG A 191 9.79 16.28 -11.03
C ARG A 191 9.06 15.02 -11.53
N LEU A 192 7.86 14.79 -11.03
CA LEU A 192 7.00 13.66 -11.37
C LEU A 192 5.68 14.17 -11.95
N ILE A 193 5.08 13.41 -12.86
CA ILE A 193 3.71 13.63 -13.34
C ILE A 193 2.87 12.49 -12.78
N HIS A 194 1.71 12.80 -12.17
CA HIS A 194 0.87 11.78 -11.53
C HIS A 194 0.27 10.77 -12.55
N ARG A 195 -0.12 11.23 -13.74
CA ARG A 195 -0.60 10.42 -14.90
C ARG A 195 -1.88 9.58 -14.70
N ALA A 196 -2.48 9.57 -13.52
CA ALA A 196 -3.64 8.74 -13.20
C ALA A 196 -4.45 9.37 -12.06
N ILE A 197 -4.73 10.68 -12.14
CA ILE A 197 -5.58 11.35 -11.16
C ILE A 197 -7.01 10.85 -11.37
N SER A 198 -7.58 10.25 -10.34
CA SER A 198 -8.95 9.78 -10.29
C SER A 198 -9.50 9.97 -8.88
N PRO A 199 -10.83 9.98 -8.71
CA PRO A 199 -11.45 9.85 -7.40
C PRO A 199 -10.98 8.61 -6.64
#